data_AF-A0A0Q8D7V4-F1
#
_entry.id   AF-A0A0Q8D7V4-F1
#
_cell.length_a   1.000
_cell.length_b   1.000
_cell.length_c   1.000
_cell.angle_alpha   90.00
_cell.angle_beta   90.00
_cell.angle_gamma   90.00
#
_symmetry.space_group_name_H-M   'P 1'
#
loop_
_entity.id
_entity.type
_entity.pdbx_description
1 polymer ?
#
loop_
_entity_poly.entity_id
_entity_poly.type
_entity_poly.pdbx_seq_one_letter_code
_entity_poly.pdbx_strand_id
1 'polypeptide(L)'
;MRALILTAATVALLAACKPVPPSELPAPAAPAAPDAPAAPVVDPPAVPPAVASPEAPAADPAPTPPGNDAGRAQVNQSIEEVLGDPALYEPAILAFQKAVAAHDAAAVARMADYPFNATLAGKPTKIQDAAAFVAAYDRIVTPAIAKVVTEQKYAELAVSGKGVMFGNGEAWINGICQDKDCKRVDVRVVALQSGEPAAAH
;
A
#
# COMPACT_ATOMS: atom_id res chain seq x y z
N MET A 1 47.06 33.21 -15.68
CA MET A 1 47.41 34.00 -14.49
C MET A 1 47.28 33.10 -13.28
N ARG A 2 48.30 33.13 -12.41
CA ARG A 2 48.47 32.33 -11.19
C ARG A 2 47.39 32.63 -10.15
N ALA A 3 46.93 31.60 -9.43
CA ALA A 3 46.91 31.60 -7.95
C ALA A 3 46.68 30.17 -7.44
N LEU A 4 47.75 29.58 -6.88
CA LEU A 4 47.69 28.46 -5.94
C LEU A 4 47.16 28.96 -4.60
N ILE A 5 46.33 28.17 -3.91
CA ILE A 5 46.38 28.07 -2.45
C ILE A 5 46.22 26.58 -2.07
N LEU A 6 47.32 26.02 -1.56
CA LEU A 6 47.34 24.81 -0.75
C LEU A 6 46.87 25.15 0.66
N THR A 7 46.04 24.30 1.26
CA THR A 7 46.07 24.04 2.69
C THR A 7 45.89 22.54 2.93
N ALA A 8 46.98 21.95 3.41
CA ALA A 8 47.03 20.62 4.00
C ALA A 8 46.53 20.69 5.45
N ALA A 9 45.89 19.62 5.94
CA ALA A 9 46.21 18.97 7.21
C ALA A 9 45.20 17.87 7.53
N THR A 10 45.73 16.66 7.55
CA THR A 10 45.22 15.39 8.04
C THR A 10 44.86 15.47 9.53
N VAL A 11 43.71 14.91 9.93
CA VAL A 11 43.58 14.20 11.21
C VAL A 11 42.76 12.93 10.97
N ALA A 12 43.47 11.81 10.88
CA ALA A 12 42.93 10.50 11.18
C ALA A 12 42.92 10.35 12.70
N LEU A 13 41.78 10.01 13.30
CA LEU A 13 41.74 9.39 14.62
C LEU A 13 40.74 8.24 14.61
N LEU A 14 41.30 7.05 14.84
CA LEU A 14 40.60 5.80 15.06
C LEU A 14 39.77 5.88 16.35
N ALA A 15 38.52 5.45 16.29
CA ALA A 15 37.84 4.87 17.45
C ALA A 15 36.96 3.72 16.97
N ALA A 16 37.52 2.52 17.07
CA ALA A 16 36.82 1.26 16.90
C ALA A 16 35.73 1.11 17.97
N CYS A 17 34.47 1.14 17.58
CA CYS A 17 33.43 0.44 18.32
C CYS A 17 33.13 -0.86 17.56
N LYS A 18 33.56 -1.96 18.18
CA LYS A 18 33.30 -3.33 17.72
C LYS A 18 31.79 -3.58 17.57
N PRO A 19 31.39 -4.43 16.61
CA PRO A 19 30.01 -4.85 16.42
C PRO A 19 29.54 -5.68 17.63
N VAL A 20 28.37 -5.33 18.14
CA VAL A 20 27.60 -6.21 19.05
C VAL A 20 26.96 -7.30 18.19
N PRO A 21 27.28 -8.59 18.39
CA PRO A 21 26.59 -9.67 17.72
C PRO A 21 25.13 -9.77 18.22
N PRO A 22 24.17 -10.13 17.35
CA PRO A 22 22.81 -10.38 17.78
C PRO A 22 22.78 -11.60 18.71
N SER A 23 22.28 -11.42 19.93
CA SER A 23 21.90 -12.54 20.78
C SER A 23 20.65 -13.18 20.18
N GLU A 24 20.92 -14.28 19.49
CA GLU A 24 19.98 -15.30 19.04
C GLU A 24 19.14 -15.78 20.24
N LEU A 25 17.87 -15.39 20.28
CA LEU A 25 16.89 -16.01 21.16
C LEU A 25 16.39 -17.27 20.45
N PRO A 26 16.62 -18.47 21.00
CA PRO A 26 16.07 -19.70 20.45
C PRO A 26 14.56 -19.71 20.63
N ALA A 27 13.84 -20.00 19.53
CA ALA A 27 12.45 -20.37 19.55
C ALA A 27 12.27 -21.69 20.33
N PRO A 28 11.41 -21.76 21.35
CA PRO A 28 10.91 -23.02 21.83
C PRO A 28 9.73 -23.48 20.97
N ALA A 29 9.84 -24.75 20.58
CA ALA A 29 8.93 -25.52 19.77
C ALA A 29 7.48 -25.52 20.26
N ALA A 30 6.57 -25.64 19.30
CA ALA A 30 5.20 -26.08 19.52
C ALA A 30 5.17 -27.48 20.18
N PRO A 31 4.37 -27.69 21.22
CA PRO A 31 3.90 -29.01 21.58
C PRO A 31 2.59 -29.34 20.86
N ALA A 32 2.56 -30.56 20.35
CA ALA A 32 1.46 -31.22 19.67
C ALA A 32 0.18 -31.34 20.52
N ALA A 33 -0.93 -31.49 19.81
CA ALA A 33 -2.24 -31.88 20.32
C ALA A 33 -2.22 -33.17 21.14
N PRO A 34 -3.19 -33.33 22.07
CA PRO A 34 -3.71 -34.64 22.45
C PRO A 34 -5.11 -34.89 21.88
N ASP A 35 -5.25 -36.10 21.34
CA ASP A 35 -6.45 -36.79 20.87
C ASP A 35 -7.48 -37.11 21.97
N ALA A 36 -8.75 -37.18 21.52
CA ALA A 36 -9.87 -38.04 21.97
C ALA A 36 -10.62 -37.73 23.30
N PRO A 37 -11.92 -38.13 23.46
CA PRO A 37 -12.69 -39.09 22.66
C PRO A 37 -14.11 -38.64 22.19
N ALA A 38 -14.65 -39.48 21.31
CA ALA A 38 -16.00 -39.46 20.75
C ALA A 38 -17.09 -39.93 21.73
N ALA A 39 -18.30 -39.36 21.58
CA ALA A 39 -19.64 -40.00 21.53
C ALA A 39 -20.75 -39.03 22.03
N PRO A 40 -22.05 -39.23 21.71
CA PRO A 40 -22.65 -40.12 20.73
C PRO A 40 -23.52 -39.39 19.68
N VAL A 41 -23.80 -40.16 18.63
CA VAL A 41 -24.74 -39.90 17.54
C VAL A 41 -26.16 -39.78 18.12
N VAL A 42 -26.88 -38.72 17.76
CA VAL A 42 -28.33 -38.65 17.94
C VAL A 42 -28.92 -38.45 16.56
N ASP A 43 -29.58 -39.50 16.06
CA ASP A 43 -30.27 -39.51 14.78
C ASP A 43 -31.46 -38.52 14.76
N PRO A 44 -31.78 -37.96 13.58
CA PRO A 44 -32.66 -36.80 13.41
C PRO A 44 -34.15 -37.18 13.42
N PRO A 45 -35.06 -36.29 13.86
CA PRO A 45 -36.47 -36.44 13.52
C PRO A 45 -36.71 -36.01 12.07
N ALA A 46 -37.53 -36.83 11.42
CA ALA A 46 -37.91 -36.80 10.01
C ALA A 46 -38.35 -35.41 9.48
N VAL A 47 -37.87 -35.14 8.27
CA VAL A 47 -38.31 -34.11 7.33
C VAL A 47 -39.79 -34.33 6.94
N PRO A 48 -40.68 -33.32 7.05
CA PRO A 48 -41.89 -33.27 6.24
C PRO A 48 -41.54 -32.87 4.80
N PRO A 49 -42.36 -33.26 3.80
CA PRO A 49 -41.99 -33.18 2.39
C PRO A 49 -41.96 -31.74 1.88
N ALA A 50 -41.08 -31.53 0.91
CA ALA A 50 -40.98 -30.34 0.09
C ALA A 50 -42.35 -29.93 -0.47
N VAL A 51 -42.84 -28.77 -0.03
CA VAL A 51 -43.70 -27.93 -0.86
C VAL A 51 -42.78 -27.06 -1.69
N ALA A 52 -42.86 -27.23 -3.01
CA ALA A 52 -42.19 -26.41 -3.98
C ALA A 52 -42.52 -24.92 -3.74
N SER A 53 -41.54 -24.16 -3.25
CA SER A 53 -41.57 -22.71 -3.41
C SER A 53 -41.40 -22.43 -4.91
N PRO A 54 -42.26 -21.60 -5.51
CA PRO A 54 -42.03 -21.16 -6.88
C PRO A 54 -40.71 -20.41 -6.91
N GLU A 55 -39.89 -20.73 -7.91
CA GLU A 55 -38.70 -19.99 -8.30
C GLU A 55 -39.10 -18.51 -8.43
N ALA A 56 -38.72 -17.72 -7.43
CA ALA A 56 -38.88 -16.28 -7.48
C ALA A 56 -38.00 -15.77 -8.63
N PRO A 57 -38.55 -14.96 -9.56
CA PRO A 57 -37.75 -14.42 -10.64
C PRO A 57 -36.60 -13.60 -10.04
N ALA A 58 -35.42 -13.74 -10.64
CA ALA A 58 -34.20 -13.05 -10.27
C ALA A 58 -34.49 -11.60 -9.85
N ALA A 59 -34.22 -11.30 -8.58
CA ALA A 59 -34.26 -9.94 -8.09
C ALA A 59 -33.25 -9.12 -8.90
N ASP A 60 -33.72 -8.03 -9.51
CA ASP A 60 -32.89 -7.00 -10.10
C ASP A 60 -31.72 -6.65 -9.17
N PRO A 61 -30.49 -6.44 -9.69
CA PRO A 61 -29.41 -5.95 -8.87
C PRO A 61 -29.84 -4.63 -8.22
N ALA A 62 -29.77 -4.57 -6.89
CA ALA A 62 -30.09 -3.36 -6.15
C ALA A 62 -29.31 -2.16 -6.73
N PRO A 63 -29.94 -0.98 -6.91
CA PRO A 63 -29.25 0.19 -7.42
C PRO A 63 -28.08 0.54 -6.50
N THR A 64 -26.88 0.68 -7.07
CA THR A 64 -25.74 1.27 -6.37
C THR A 64 -26.14 2.66 -5.86
N PRO A 65 -25.73 3.05 -4.63
CA PRO A 65 -26.02 4.40 -4.14
C PRO A 65 -25.52 5.45 -5.16
N PRO A 66 -26.36 6.43 -5.54
CA PRO A 66 -26.08 7.34 -6.65
C PRO A 66 -24.81 8.19 -6.46
N GLY A 67 -24.25 8.26 -5.25
CA GLY A 67 -23.02 8.98 -4.94
C GLY A 67 -21.73 8.27 -5.34
N ASN A 68 -21.71 6.93 -5.44
CA ASN A 68 -20.45 6.21 -5.69
C ASN A 68 -19.98 6.36 -7.14
N ASP A 69 -20.92 6.34 -8.10
CA ASP A 69 -20.60 6.46 -9.51
C ASP A 69 -20.35 7.92 -9.91
N ALA A 70 -21.13 8.86 -9.36
CA ALA A 70 -20.92 10.29 -9.55
C ALA A 70 -19.57 10.75 -8.96
N GLY A 71 -19.24 10.33 -7.74
CA GLY A 71 -17.95 10.67 -7.12
C GLY A 71 -16.75 10.04 -7.84
N ARG A 72 -16.90 8.80 -8.36
CA ARG A 72 -15.87 8.17 -9.20
C ARG A 72 -15.66 8.95 -10.49
N ALA A 73 -16.73 9.37 -11.17
CA ALA A 73 -16.64 10.20 -12.36
C ALA A 73 -15.96 11.55 -12.08
N GLN A 74 -16.24 12.18 -10.93
CA GLN A 74 -15.61 13.43 -10.52
C GLN A 74 -14.09 13.28 -10.30
N VAL A 75 -13.67 12.19 -9.66
CA VAL A 75 -12.23 11.89 -9.48
C VAL A 75 -11.56 11.63 -10.83
N ASN A 76 -12.20 10.88 -11.72
CA ASN A 76 -11.67 10.63 -13.07
C ASN A 76 -11.54 11.92 -13.88
N GLN A 77 -12.51 12.82 -13.79
CA GLN A 77 -12.42 14.14 -14.40
C GLN A 77 -11.24 14.95 -13.82
N SER A 78 -11.05 14.92 -12.50
CA SER A 78 -9.93 15.62 -11.86
C SER A 78 -8.57 15.06 -12.29
N ILE A 79 -8.48 13.74 -12.49
CA ILE A 79 -7.30 13.08 -13.06
C ILE A 79 -7.08 13.54 -14.50
N GLU A 80 -8.13 13.53 -15.33
CA GLU A 80 -8.06 14.00 -16.73
C GLU A 80 -7.52 15.42 -16.85
N GLU A 81 -8.04 16.33 -16.04
CA GLU A 81 -7.68 17.75 -16.07
C GLU A 81 -6.26 18.03 -15.54
N VAL A 82 -5.80 17.27 -14.53
CA VAL A 82 -4.57 17.60 -13.79
C VAL A 82 -3.40 16.68 -14.12
N LEU A 83 -3.67 15.41 -14.37
CA LEU A 83 -2.69 14.33 -14.40
C LEU A 83 -2.63 13.55 -15.72
N GLY A 84 -3.67 13.66 -16.57
CA GLY A 84 -3.78 12.97 -17.85
C GLY A 84 -4.76 11.80 -17.81
N ASP A 85 -4.48 10.70 -18.51
CA ASP A 85 -5.48 9.67 -18.81
C ASP A 85 -5.99 8.89 -17.58
N PRO A 86 -7.27 9.04 -17.16
CA PRO A 86 -7.83 8.31 -16.02
C PRO A 86 -7.85 6.79 -16.23
N ALA A 87 -7.84 6.29 -17.47
CA ALA A 87 -7.80 4.85 -17.75
C ALA A 87 -6.47 4.19 -17.32
N LEU A 88 -5.40 4.98 -17.12
CA LEU A 88 -4.14 4.50 -16.55
C LEU A 88 -4.14 4.55 -15.01
N TYR A 89 -4.80 5.55 -14.43
CA TYR A 89 -4.79 5.78 -12.98
C TYR A 89 -5.76 4.88 -12.21
N GLU A 90 -7.01 4.77 -12.66
CA GLU A 90 -8.04 3.99 -11.96
C GLU A 90 -7.59 2.54 -11.67
N PRO A 91 -7.11 1.75 -12.65
CA PRO A 91 -6.65 0.40 -12.37
C PRO A 91 -5.43 0.35 -11.45
N ALA A 92 -4.51 1.31 -11.54
CA ALA A 92 -3.33 1.37 -10.68
C ALA A 92 -3.70 1.68 -9.22
N ILE A 93 -4.64 2.61 -9.01
CA ILE A 93 -5.18 2.94 -7.68
C ILE A 93 -5.83 1.72 -7.05
N LEU A 94 -6.74 1.06 -7.78
CA LEU A 94 -7.45 -0.13 -7.27
C LEU A 94 -6.48 -1.31 -7.02
N ALA A 95 -5.49 -1.50 -7.88
CA ALA A 95 -4.47 -2.52 -7.70
C ALA A 95 -3.61 -2.25 -6.45
N PHE A 96 -3.30 -0.99 -6.16
CA PHE A 96 -2.54 -0.60 -4.98
C PHE A 96 -3.34 -0.89 -3.71
N GLN A 97 -4.60 -0.47 -3.66
CA GLN A 97 -5.49 -0.76 -2.52
C GLN A 97 -5.62 -2.26 -2.26
N LYS A 98 -5.81 -3.04 -3.33
CA LYS A 98 -5.90 -4.50 -3.25
C LYS A 98 -4.61 -5.13 -2.73
N ALA A 99 -3.45 -4.70 -3.24
CA ALA A 99 -2.15 -5.22 -2.83
C ALA A 99 -1.86 -4.92 -1.35
N VAL A 100 -2.20 -3.72 -0.87
CA VAL A 100 -2.06 -3.34 0.54
C VAL A 100 -3.04 -4.11 1.42
N ALA A 101 -4.31 -4.26 1.01
CA ALA A 101 -5.30 -5.05 1.75
C ALA A 101 -4.89 -6.53 1.89
N ALA A 102 -4.25 -7.08 0.86
CA ALA A 102 -3.74 -8.44 0.87
C ALA A 102 -2.38 -8.59 1.59
N HIS A 103 -1.78 -7.49 2.06
CA HIS A 103 -0.42 -7.48 2.60
C HIS A 103 0.63 -8.06 1.63
N ASP A 104 0.41 -7.89 0.32
CA ASP A 104 1.27 -8.40 -0.74
C ASP A 104 2.43 -7.42 -1.00
N ALA A 105 3.51 -7.61 -0.22
CA ALA A 105 4.72 -6.80 -0.31
C ALA A 105 5.32 -6.79 -1.71
N ALA A 106 5.28 -7.92 -2.43
CA ALA A 106 5.86 -8.02 -3.75
C ALA A 106 5.02 -7.25 -4.79
N ALA A 107 3.69 -7.27 -4.68
CA ALA A 107 2.82 -6.49 -5.55
C ALA A 107 3.01 -4.99 -5.34
N VAL A 108 3.00 -4.51 -4.09
CA VAL A 108 3.25 -3.09 -3.81
C VAL A 108 4.63 -2.67 -4.29
N ALA A 109 5.67 -3.49 -4.04
CA ALA A 109 7.03 -3.20 -4.47
C ALA A 109 7.15 -3.07 -6.00
N ARG A 110 6.40 -3.85 -6.79
CA ARG A 110 6.38 -3.73 -8.27
C ARG A 110 5.73 -2.44 -8.77
N MET A 111 4.89 -1.81 -7.95
CA MET A 111 4.18 -0.59 -8.28
C MET A 111 4.94 0.67 -7.87
N ALA A 112 5.97 0.54 -7.03
CA ALA A 112 6.78 1.67 -6.58
C ALA A 112 7.67 2.23 -7.70
N ASP A 113 7.83 3.56 -7.69
CA ASP A 113 8.83 4.26 -8.51
C ASP A 113 10.19 4.24 -7.80
N TYR A 114 11.18 3.59 -8.41
CA TYR A 114 12.52 3.47 -7.83
C TYR A 114 13.49 4.51 -8.39
N PRO A 115 14.39 5.04 -7.55
CA PRO A 115 14.54 4.75 -6.12
C PRO A 115 13.43 5.39 -5.27
N PHE A 116 12.82 4.60 -4.40
CA PHE A 116 11.61 4.94 -3.68
C PHE A 116 11.92 5.68 -2.37
N ASN A 117 11.22 6.80 -2.13
CA ASN A 117 11.38 7.57 -0.91
C ASN A 117 10.30 7.15 0.11
N ALA A 118 10.75 6.57 1.22
CA ALA A 118 9.91 6.18 2.34
C ALA A 118 10.33 6.93 3.61
N THR A 119 9.43 7.06 4.58
CA THR A 119 9.80 7.52 5.94
C THR A 119 9.82 6.33 6.88
N LEU A 120 11.02 5.92 7.31
CA LEU A 120 11.22 4.83 8.27
C LEU A 120 11.56 5.40 9.63
N ALA A 121 10.74 5.13 10.65
CA ALA A 121 10.95 5.63 12.02
C ALA A 121 11.20 7.16 12.07
N GLY A 122 10.43 7.93 11.29
CA GLY A 122 10.54 9.40 11.21
C GLY A 122 11.73 9.91 10.41
N LYS A 123 12.48 9.05 9.71
CA LYS A 123 13.63 9.45 8.90
C LYS A 123 13.38 9.15 7.41
N PRO A 124 13.60 10.13 6.51
CA PRO A 124 13.55 9.89 5.08
C PRO A 124 14.63 8.85 4.71
N THR A 125 14.20 7.77 4.08
CA THR A 125 15.05 6.65 3.69
C THR A 125 14.79 6.32 2.23
N LYS A 126 15.88 6.16 1.47
CA LYS A 126 15.84 5.85 0.06
C LYS A 126 15.97 4.35 -0.16
N ILE A 127 14.92 3.73 -0.66
CA ILE A 127 14.84 2.31 -0.99
C ILE A 127 15.23 2.14 -2.46
N GLN A 128 16.29 1.37 -2.73
CA GLN A 128 16.89 1.36 -4.08
C GLN A 128 16.13 0.50 -5.07
N ASP A 129 15.54 -0.61 -4.61
CA ASP A 129 14.92 -1.62 -5.46
C ASP A 129 13.80 -2.36 -4.74
N ALA A 130 13.12 -3.22 -5.49
CA ALA A 130 12.00 -4.02 -5.01
C ALA A 130 12.40 -5.01 -3.90
N ALA A 131 13.61 -5.56 -3.92
CA ALA A 131 14.05 -6.50 -2.88
C ALA A 131 14.21 -5.77 -1.54
N ALA A 132 14.80 -4.58 -1.56
CA ALA A 132 14.92 -3.71 -0.39
C ALA A 132 13.54 -3.23 0.11
N PHE A 133 12.60 -2.95 -0.80
CA PHE A 133 11.22 -2.58 -0.42
C PHE A 133 10.52 -3.72 0.31
N VAL A 134 10.55 -4.94 -0.26
CA VAL A 134 9.94 -6.13 0.35
C VAL A 134 10.55 -6.42 1.72
N ALA A 135 11.87 -6.35 1.85
CA ALA A 135 12.55 -6.57 3.14
C ALA A 135 12.24 -5.51 4.21
N ALA A 136 11.72 -4.35 3.81
CA ALA A 136 11.33 -3.28 4.71
C ALA A 136 9.81 -3.03 4.74
N TYR A 137 9.01 -3.91 4.14
CA TYR A 137 7.59 -3.66 3.86
C TYR A 137 6.80 -3.16 5.07
N ASP A 138 6.81 -3.88 6.20
CA ASP A 138 6.05 -3.51 7.40
C ASP A 138 6.49 -2.17 8.02
N ARG A 139 7.73 -1.75 7.73
CA ARG A 139 8.26 -0.45 8.17
C ARG A 139 7.89 0.68 7.20
N ILE A 140 7.66 0.36 5.92
CA ILE A 140 7.23 1.31 4.89
C ILE A 140 5.70 1.46 4.91
N VAL A 141 4.98 0.34 4.80
CA VAL A 141 3.52 0.22 4.85
C VAL A 141 3.12 -0.11 6.27
N THR A 142 3.21 0.89 7.14
CA THR A 142 2.80 0.73 8.54
C THR A 142 1.29 0.43 8.64
N PRO A 143 0.79 -0.12 9.77
CA PRO A 143 -0.64 -0.35 9.95
C PRO A 143 -1.51 0.90 9.74
N ALA A 144 -1.00 2.08 10.09
CA ALA A 144 -1.69 3.36 9.86
C ALA A 144 -1.84 3.67 8.36
N ILE A 145 -0.76 3.50 7.59
CA ILE A 145 -0.78 3.69 6.12
C ILE A 145 -1.68 2.65 5.47
N ALA A 146 -1.59 1.38 5.88
CA ALA A 146 -2.42 0.31 5.36
C ALA A 146 -3.91 0.60 5.56
N LYS A 147 -4.29 1.06 6.76
CA LYS A 147 -5.66 1.47 7.07
C LYS A 147 -6.15 2.60 6.16
N VAL A 148 -5.36 3.67 6.04
CA VAL A 148 -5.70 4.82 5.19
C VAL A 148 -5.89 4.39 3.73
N VAL A 149 -4.96 3.60 3.19
CA VAL A 149 -5.03 3.14 1.79
C VAL A 149 -6.25 2.25 1.54
N THR A 150 -6.56 1.34 2.46
CA THR A 150 -7.63 0.35 2.28
C THR A 150 -9.02 0.89 2.56
N GLU A 151 -9.16 1.87 3.46
CA GLU A 151 -10.44 2.50 3.78
C GLU A 151 -10.80 3.67 2.86
N GLN A 152 -9.80 4.30 2.22
CA GLN A 152 -10.01 5.40 1.29
C GLN A 152 -10.92 4.97 0.14
N LYS A 153 -12.10 5.60 0.03
CA LYS A 153 -12.97 5.35 -1.13
C LYS A 153 -12.40 6.07 -2.35
N TYR A 154 -12.46 5.40 -3.49
CA TYR A 154 -12.04 5.99 -4.76
C TYR A 154 -12.74 7.31 -5.04
N ALA A 155 -14.06 7.34 -4.83
CA ALA A 155 -14.92 8.51 -5.05
C ALA A 155 -14.61 9.72 -4.14
N GLU A 156 -13.72 9.56 -3.16
CA GLU A 156 -13.33 10.58 -2.18
C GLU A 156 -11.83 10.92 -2.30
N LEU A 157 -11.13 10.42 -3.33
CA LEU A 157 -9.71 10.70 -3.55
C LEU A 157 -9.47 12.16 -3.94
N ALA A 158 -8.44 12.75 -3.35
CA ALA A 158 -7.98 14.09 -3.72
C ALA A 158 -6.93 14.00 -4.83
N VAL A 159 -7.04 14.86 -5.82
CA VAL A 159 -6.14 14.92 -6.98
C VAL A 159 -5.45 16.28 -7.03
N SER A 160 -4.14 16.29 -7.26
CA SER A 160 -3.35 17.51 -7.45
C SER A 160 -2.19 17.24 -8.40
N GLY A 161 -1.41 18.26 -8.78
CA GLY A 161 -0.21 18.07 -9.61
C GLY A 161 0.88 17.17 -9.00
N LYS A 162 0.77 16.82 -7.71
CA LYS A 162 1.66 15.83 -7.05
C LYS A 162 1.20 14.39 -7.26
N GLY A 163 -0.01 14.19 -7.79
CA GLY A 163 -0.65 12.89 -7.96
C GLY A 163 -1.97 12.78 -7.22
N VAL A 164 -2.43 11.54 -7.11
CA VAL A 164 -3.61 11.12 -6.36
C VAL A 164 -3.19 10.82 -4.92
N MET A 165 -3.83 11.48 -3.96
CA MET A 165 -3.51 11.42 -2.54
C MET A 165 -4.47 10.50 -1.80
N PHE A 166 -3.91 9.67 -0.91
CA PHE A 166 -4.67 8.88 0.06
C PHE A 166 -4.53 9.51 1.45
N GLY A 167 -5.65 9.59 2.18
CA GLY A 167 -5.69 10.20 3.50
C GLY A 167 -5.29 11.67 3.48
N ASN A 168 -4.36 12.04 4.36
CA ASN A 168 -3.79 13.38 4.50
C ASN A 168 -2.39 13.48 3.88
N GLY A 169 -2.05 12.58 2.95
CA GLY A 169 -0.76 12.53 2.29
C GLY A 169 0.11 11.34 2.66
N GLU A 170 -0.42 10.35 3.37
CA GLU A 170 0.26 9.10 3.71
C GLU A 170 0.77 8.33 2.48
N ALA A 171 -0.02 8.32 1.41
CA ALA A 171 0.35 7.64 0.17
C ALA A 171 0.01 8.50 -1.06
N TRP A 172 0.87 8.40 -2.08
CA TRP A 172 0.73 9.12 -3.33
C TRP A 172 0.94 8.20 -4.53
N ILE A 173 0.07 8.33 -5.52
CA ILE A 173 0.20 7.68 -6.83
C ILE A 173 0.30 8.73 -7.92
N ASN A 174 1.26 8.60 -8.84
CA ASN A 174 1.42 9.52 -9.96
C ASN A 174 1.96 8.83 -11.23
N GLY A 175 1.76 9.46 -12.38
CA GLY A 175 2.31 9.03 -13.66
C GLY A 175 3.80 9.36 -13.77
N ILE A 176 4.59 8.38 -14.17
CA ILE A 176 6.04 8.49 -14.42
C ILE A 176 6.33 8.28 -15.90
N CYS A 177 6.91 9.30 -16.52
CA CYS A 177 7.33 9.22 -17.92
C CYS A 177 8.49 8.23 -18.08
N GLN A 178 8.29 7.23 -18.92
CA GLN A 178 9.30 6.22 -19.25
C GLN A 178 10.19 6.64 -20.43
N ASP A 179 9.84 7.73 -21.10
CA ASP A 179 10.62 8.36 -22.15
C ASP A 179 10.59 9.87 -22.03
N LYS A 180 11.60 10.50 -22.64
CA LYS A 180 11.82 11.94 -22.67
C LYS A 180 10.67 12.76 -23.26
N ASP A 181 9.86 12.14 -24.13
CA ASP A 181 8.71 12.80 -24.75
C ASP A 181 7.39 12.46 -24.01
N CYS A 182 7.47 11.74 -22.87
CA CYS A 182 6.35 11.26 -22.06
C CYS A 182 5.27 10.50 -22.86
N LYS A 183 5.65 9.78 -23.93
CA LYS A 183 4.71 9.00 -24.75
C LYS A 183 4.26 7.73 -24.06
N ARG A 184 5.08 7.21 -23.15
CA ARG A 184 4.77 6.10 -22.25
C ARG A 184 4.78 6.60 -20.82
N VAL A 185 3.64 6.44 -20.16
CA VAL A 185 3.45 6.79 -18.75
C VAL A 185 3.10 5.52 -17.99
N ASP A 186 3.83 5.27 -16.92
CA ASP A 186 3.48 4.24 -15.95
C ASP A 186 2.96 4.91 -14.69
N VAL A 187 1.78 4.52 -14.22
CA VAL A 187 1.26 5.02 -12.94
C VAL A 187 1.89 4.22 -11.80
N ARG A 188 2.59 4.92 -10.90
CA ARG A 188 3.42 4.34 -9.84
C ARG A 188 3.05 4.90 -8.47
N VAL A 189 3.33 4.12 -7.43
CA VAL A 189 3.37 4.63 -6.05
C VAL A 189 4.66 5.44 -5.90
N VAL A 190 4.53 6.72 -5.57
CA VAL A 190 5.67 7.66 -5.55
C VAL A 190 6.07 8.09 -4.14
N ALA A 191 5.19 7.91 -3.15
CA ALA A 191 5.51 8.17 -1.76
C ALA A 191 4.67 7.31 -0.81
N LEU A 192 5.31 6.86 0.27
CA LEU A 192 4.67 6.26 1.45
C LEU A 192 5.35 6.83 2.68
N GLN A 193 4.60 7.57 3.48
CA GLN A 193 5.13 8.36 4.58
C GLN A 193 4.16 8.39 5.76
N SER A 194 4.69 8.72 6.93
CA SER A 194 3.86 9.07 8.07
C SER A 194 2.97 10.25 7.66
N GLY A 195 1.65 10.11 7.82
CA GLY A 195 0.71 11.19 7.57
C GLY A 195 1.06 12.40 8.43
N GLU A 196 0.77 13.60 7.92
CA GLU A 196 0.84 14.79 8.74
C GLU A 196 -0.21 14.65 9.85
N PRO A 197 0.13 14.84 11.14
CA PRO A 197 -0.89 14.81 12.17
C PRO A 197 -1.95 15.85 11.82
N ALA A 198 -3.21 15.43 11.74
CA ALA A 198 -4.32 16.33 11.48
C ALA A 198 -4.18 17.53 12.43
N ALA A 199 -4.07 18.74 11.86
CA ALA A 199 -4.06 19.95 12.65
C ALA A 199 -5.34 19.95 13.48
N ALA A 200 -5.20 19.86 14.81
CA ALA A 200 -6.33 20.02 15.71
C ALA A 200 -6.84 21.46 15.52
N HIS A 201 -8.00 21.60 14.89
CA HIS A 201 -8.71 22.87 14.75
C HIS A 201 -9.46 23.21 16.04
#